data_AF-A0A4W6CPN0-F1
#
_entry.id   AF-A0A4W6CPN0-F1
#
_cell.length_a   1.000
_cell.length_b   1.000
_cell.length_c   1.000
_cell.angle_alpha   90.00
_cell.angle_beta   90.00
_cell.angle_gamma   90.00
#
_symmetry.space_group_name_H-M   'P 1'
#
loop_
_entity.id
_entity.type
_entity.pdbx_description
1 polymer ?
#
loop_
_entity_poly.entity_id
_entity_poly.type
_entity_poly.pdbx_seq_one_letter_code
_entity_poly.pdbx_strand_id
1 'polypeptide(L)'
;MSNPIPSNLKSEAKKAAKILRDFTEISNRNGPDKLIPPHVIAKAEGLAIISVIKAGFMITARGGSGIVIARLSDRRWSAPSAIGIAGLGGGFEIGVEVSDLVIILNQRRAIEAFTKGGNLTLGGNCTVAVGPLGRNVEADVALRSPAAVFTYCRSRGLFAGISLEGSYLIERKETNRKFYSQDIRASAILNGDVEPPSECYDLYHILDAYTEAYTAEWTSKNLRPKVNDHIPCVWV
;
A
#
# COMPACT_ATOMS: atom_id res chain seq x y z
N MET A 1 -1.42 10.91 -15.73
CA MET A 1 -2.49 10.47 -14.80
C MET A 1 -2.44 8.97 -14.60
N SER A 2 -2.88 8.47 -13.44
CA SER A 2 -3.07 7.03 -13.15
C SER A 2 -4.54 6.69 -13.42
N ASN A 3 -4.82 5.68 -14.25
CA ASN A 3 -6.19 5.29 -14.59
C ASN A 3 -6.72 4.29 -13.52
N PRO A 4 -7.86 4.55 -12.85
CA PRO A 4 -8.42 3.63 -11.86
C PRO A 4 -9.07 2.37 -12.49
N ILE A 5 -9.28 2.38 -13.82
CA ILE A 5 -9.92 1.28 -14.55
C ILE A 5 -9.04 0.02 -14.47
N PRO A 6 -9.63 -1.14 -14.07
CA PRO A 6 -8.91 -2.40 -13.99
C PRO A 6 -8.30 -2.78 -15.34
N SER A 7 -6.97 -2.88 -15.37
CA SER A 7 -6.19 -3.23 -16.55
C SER A 7 -5.46 -4.57 -16.35
N ASN A 8 -4.57 -4.94 -17.28
CA ASN A 8 -3.73 -6.13 -17.13
C ASN A 8 -2.70 -5.94 -15.99
N LEU A 9 -2.17 -7.03 -15.44
CA LEU A 9 -1.25 -6.96 -14.29
C LEU A 9 0.00 -6.10 -14.57
N LYS A 10 0.53 -6.14 -15.80
CA LYS A 10 1.68 -5.31 -16.23
C LYS A 10 1.40 -3.81 -16.09
N SER A 11 0.24 -3.36 -16.56
CA SER A 11 -0.20 -1.97 -16.45
C SER A 11 -0.46 -1.58 -15.00
N GLU A 12 -1.03 -2.48 -14.19
CA GLU A 12 -1.20 -2.26 -12.76
C GLU A 12 0.14 -2.14 -12.04
N ALA A 13 1.14 -2.97 -12.38
CA ALA A 13 2.49 -2.88 -11.83
C ALA A 13 3.19 -1.58 -12.22
N LYS A 14 3.05 -1.13 -13.47
CA LYS A 14 3.56 0.17 -13.93
C LYS A 14 2.86 1.34 -13.24
N LYS A 15 1.55 1.23 -13.01
CA LYS A 15 0.75 2.20 -12.24
C LYS A 15 1.24 2.26 -10.80
N ALA A 16 1.45 1.11 -10.17
CA ALA A 16 1.96 1.01 -8.80
C ALA A 16 3.37 1.60 -8.65
N ALA A 17 4.27 1.30 -9.59
CA ALA A 17 5.59 1.91 -9.69
C ALA A 17 5.49 3.44 -9.76
N LYS A 18 4.59 3.98 -10.56
CA LYS A 18 4.35 5.43 -10.65
C LYS A 18 3.80 6.01 -9.34
N ILE A 19 2.82 5.35 -8.72
CA ILE A 19 2.26 5.79 -7.44
C ILE A 19 3.36 5.85 -6.38
N LEU A 20 4.20 4.82 -6.27
CA LEU A 20 5.33 4.83 -5.34
C LEU A 20 6.28 6.01 -5.59
N ARG A 21 6.65 6.28 -6.85
CA ARG A 21 7.44 7.48 -7.20
C ARG A 21 6.75 8.76 -6.76
N ASP A 22 5.47 8.94 -7.07
CA ASP A 22 4.70 10.13 -6.71
C ASP A 22 4.60 10.35 -5.18
N PHE A 23 4.69 9.30 -4.37
CA PHE A 23 4.67 9.37 -2.90
C PHE A 23 6.03 9.69 -2.28
N THR A 24 7.10 9.71 -3.08
CA THR A 24 8.48 9.71 -2.57
C THR A 24 9.41 10.68 -3.27
N GLU A 25 9.13 11.05 -4.53
CA GLU A 25 9.79 12.17 -5.19
C GLU A 25 9.53 13.41 -4.35
N ILE A 26 10.62 13.91 -3.78
CA ILE A 26 10.73 15.12 -3.00
C ILE A 26 10.07 16.23 -3.81
N SER A 27 8.83 16.58 -3.45
CA SER A 27 8.19 17.78 -3.96
C SER A 27 8.89 18.99 -3.36
N ASN A 28 10.07 19.31 -3.90
CA ASN A 28 10.87 20.50 -3.64
C ASN A 28 10.20 21.77 -4.22
N ARG A 29 8.86 21.84 -4.25
CA ARG A 29 8.14 23.00 -4.75
C ARG A 29 6.93 23.46 -3.94
N ASN A 30 6.37 22.71 -2.99
CA ASN A 30 5.27 23.21 -2.13
C ASN A 30 5.05 22.38 -0.84
N GLY A 31 5.96 22.50 0.14
CA GLY A 31 5.74 22.07 1.53
C GLY A 31 6.40 20.74 1.93
N PRO A 32 6.68 20.55 3.24
CA PRO A 32 7.26 19.31 3.74
C PRO A 32 6.16 18.25 3.79
N ASP A 33 6.39 17.11 3.15
CA ASP A 33 6.13 15.82 3.78
C ASP A 33 6.58 14.72 2.83
N LYS A 34 7.65 14.01 3.22
CA LYS A 34 7.88 12.65 2.73
C LYS A 34 6.67 11.85 3.18
N LEU A 35 5.71 11.63 2.28
CA LEU A 35 4.43 11.02 2.64
C LEU A 35 4.65 9.61 3.20
N ILE A 36 5.66 8.87 2.70
CA ILE A 36 6.08 7.58 3.24
C ILE A 36 7.57 7.64 3.64
N PRO A 37 7.90 7.50 4.93
CA PRO A 37 9.29 7.38 5.34
C PRO A 37 9.95 6.11 4.78
N PRO A 38 11.20 6.16 4.28
CA PRO A 38 11.89 4.99 3.71
C PRO A 38 11.96 3.77 4.65
N HIS A 39 12.04 4.03 5.97
CA HIS A 39 12.08 2.98 6.99
C HIS A 39 10.81 2.12 7.04
N VAL A 40 9.66 2.66 6.63
CA VAL A 40 8.39 1.96 6.63
C VAL A 40 8.36 0.91 5.51
N ILE A 41 8.86 1.27 4.32
CA ILE A 41 8.98 0.36 3.18
C ILE A 41 10.05 -0.71 3.45
N ALA A 42 11.19 -0.33 4.03
CA ALA A 42 12.27 -1.27 4.33
C ALA A 42 11.90 -2.36 5.36
N LYS A 43 11.01 -2.04 6.31
CA LYS A 43 10.50 -2.97 7.32
C LYS A 43 9.22 -3.69 6.89
N ALA A 44 8.61 -3.29 5.77
CA ALA A 44 7.38 -3.89 5.29
C ALA A 44 7.60 -5.37 4.92
N GLU A 45 6.68 -6.22 5.38
CA GLU A 45 6.57 -7.61 4.93
C GLU A 45 5.75 -7.71 3.65
N GLY A 46 4.99 -6.66 3.29
CA GLY A 46 4.24 -6.57 2.04
C GLY A 46 3.71 -5.16 1.79
N LEU A 47 3.33 -4.89 0.54
CA LEU A 47 2.78 -3.61 0.10
C LEU A 47 1.57 -3.88 -0.78
N ALA A 48 0.45 -3.20 -0.52
CA ALA A 48 -0.69 -3.15 -1.43
C ALA A 48 -0.84 -1.73 -1.97
N ILE A 49 -0.78 -1.59 -3.29
CA ILE A 49 -0.80 -0.31 -3.99
C ILE A 49 -2.02 -0.29 -4.88
N ILE A 50 -2.99 0.58 -4.57
CA ILE A 50 -4.32 0.58 -5.18
C ILE A 50 -4.69 2.00 -5.59
N SER A 51 -5.27 2.15 -6.77
CA SER A 51 -5.90 3.41 -7.19
C SER A 51 -7.41 3.23 -7.15
N VAL A 52 -8.09 4.12 -6.44
CA VAL A 52 -9.53 4.04 -6.15
C VAL A 52 -10.22 5.29 -6.68
N ILE A 53 -11.34 5.11 -7.36
CA ILE A 53 -12.27 6.18 -7.65
C ILE A 53 -13.45 6.10 -6.68
N LYS A 54 -13.77 7.24 -6.08
CA LYS A 54 -14.93 7.47 -5.25
C LYS A 54 -15.83 8.47 -5.95
N ALA A 55 -17.12 8.18 -6.04
CA ALA A 55 -18.10 9.12 -6.54
C ALA A 55 -19.44 8.94 -5.84
N GLY A 56 -20.14 10.06 -5.62
CA GLY A 56 -21.58 9.99 -5.37
C GLY A 56 -22.18 11.24 -4.76
N PHE A 57 -23.48 11.12 -4.46
CA PHE A 57 -24.37 12.17 -3.95
C PHE A 57 -25.40 11.48 -3.03
N MET A 58 -25.26 11.66 -1.72
CA MET A 58 -25.95 10.88 -0.65
C MET A 58 -25.63 9.38 -0.61
N ILE A 59 -25.61 8.72 -1.76
CA ILE A 59 -25.14 7.35 -1.96
C ILE A 59 -23.80 7.43 -2.67
N THR A 60 -22.80 6.71 -2.16
CA THR A 60 -21.48 6.64 -2.78
C THR A 60 -21.10 5.24 -3.18
N ALA A 61 -20.36 5.20 -4.29
CA ALA A 61 -19.71 4.01 -4.77
C ALA A 61 -18.21 4.25 -4.84
N ARG A 62 -17.45 3.23 -4.46
CA ARG A 62 -16.02 3.15 -4.65
C ARG A 62 -15.67 1.93 -5.50
N GLY A 63 -14.73 2.13 -6.40
CA GLY A 63 -14.20 1.08 -7.25
C GLY A 63 -12.74 1.36 -7.56
N GLY A 64 -11.92 0.32 -7.61
CA GLY A 64 -10.51 0.51 -7.88
C GLY A 64 -9.78 -0.79 -8.15
N SER A 65 -8.53 -0.62 -8.56
CA SER A 65 -7.66 -1.72 -8.92
C SER A 65 -6.21 -1.40 -8.57
N GLY A 66 -5.46 -2.46 -8.34
CA GLY A 66 -4.05 -2.34 -8.00
C GLY A 66 -3.36 -3.69 -7.91
N ILE A 67 -2.22 -3.68 -7.23
CA ILE A 67 -1.44 -4.88 -6.96
C ILE A 67 -1.10 -5.01 -5.48
N VAL A 68 -0.82 -6.22 -5.07
CA VAL A 68 -0.17 -6.55 -3.80
C VAL A 68 1.10 -7.32 -4.07
N ILE A 69 2.12 -7.06 -3.27
CA ILE A 69 3.42 -7.75 -3.30
C ILE A 69 3.86 -8.07 -1.87
N ALA A 70 4.55 -9.19 -1.68
CA ALA A 70 5.01 -9.66 -0.39
C ALA A 70 6.53 -9.83 -0.39
N ARG A 71 7.15 -9.63 0.76
CA ARG A 71 8.54 -10.01 1.00
C ARG A 71 8.58 -11.52 1.22
N LEU A 72 9.47 -12.27 0.59
CA LEU A 72 9.63 -13.71 0.84
C LEU A 72 10.55 -13.95 2.05
N SER A 73 10.67 -15.20 2.48
CA SER A 73 11.56 -15.59 3.60
C SER A 73 13.04 -15.29 3.32
N ASP A 74 13.43 -15.33 2.05
CA ASP A 74 14.76 -14.96 1.56
C ASP A 74 14.97 -13.43 1.40
N ARG A 75 14.01 -12.62 1.87
CA ARG A 75 14.00 -11.15 1.80
C ARG A 75 13.91 -10.58 0.37
N ARG A 76 13.71 -11.40 -0.66
CA ARG A 76 13.34 -10.92 -2.01
C ARG A 76 11.86 -10.55 -2.05
N TRP A 77 11.46 -9.80 -3.07
CA TRP A 77 10.04 -9.53 -3.32
C TRP A 77 9.43 -10.66 -4.14
N SER A 78 8.20 -11.05 -3.80
CA SER A 78 7.39 -12.01 -4.55
C SER A 78 6.96 -11.44 -5.90
N ALA A 79 6.41 -12.29 -6.76
CA ALA A 79 5.65 -11.81 -7.91
C ALA A 79 4.42 -10.99 -7.44
N PRO A 80 3.96 -9.97 -8.20
CA PRO A 80 2.82 -9.16 -7.82
C PRO A 80 1.50 -9.88 -8.11
N SER A 81 0.49 -9.70 -7.28
CA SER A 81 -0.86 -10.20 -7.54
C SER A 81 -1.83 -9.05 -7.78
N ALA A 82 -2.68 -9.15 -8.81
CA ALA A 82 -3.72 -8.17 -9.09
C ALA A 82 -4.84 -8.25 -8.04
N ILE A 83 -5.22 -7.09 -7.52
CA ILE A 83 -6.32 -6.93 -6.56
C ILE A 83 -7.27 -5.84 -7.04
N GLY A 84 -8.51 -5.95 -6.59
CA GLY A 84 -9.57 -4.98 -6.79
C GLY A 84 -10.12 -4.53 -5.45
N ILE A 85 -10.69 -3.33 -5.43
CA ILE A 85 -11.48 -2.83 -4.32
C ILE A 85 -12.84 -2.41 -4.87
N ALA A 86 -13.89 -2.79 -4.16
CA ALA A 86 -15.24 -2.37 -4.46
C ALA A 86 -15.92 -2.02 -3.14
N GLY A 87 -16.69 -0.95 -3.12
CA GLY A 87 -17.35 -0.49 -1.91
C GLY A 87 -18.56 0.35 -2.21
N LEU A 88 -19.45 0.38 -1.23
CA LEU A 88 -20.63 1.21 -1.22
C LEU A 88 -20.72 1.88 0.14
N GLY A 89 -21.27 3.08 0.17
CA GLY A 89 -21.60 3.73 1.41
C GLY A 89 -22.66 4.80 1.23
N GLY A 90 -22.86 5.52 2.31
CA GLY A 90 -23.83 6.58 2.39
C GLY A 90 -23.38 7.64 3.39
N GLY A 91 -23.74 8.88 3.10
CA GLY A 91 -23.37 10.01 3.93
C GLY A 91 -23.84 11.32 3.35
N PHE A 92 -23.62 12.39 4.09
CA PHE A 92 -23.83 13.75 3.58
C PHE A 92 -22.63 14.15 2.76
N GLU A 93 -22.52 13.54 1.58
CA GLU A 93 -21.37 13.72 0.71
C GLU A 93 -21.77 13.94 -0.76
N ILE A 94 -20.97 14.77 -1.42
CA ILE A 94 -21.08 15.06 -2.84
C ILE A 94 -19.69 15.22 -3.43
N GLY A 95 -19.43 14.53 -4.53
CA GLY A 95 -18.22 14.76 -5.30
C GLY A 95 -17.67 13.54 -6.00
N VAL A 96 -16.50 13.74 -6.60
CA VAL A 96 -15.69 12.71 -7.23
C VAL A 96 -14.25 12.89 -6.79
N GLU A 97 -13.66 11.81 -6.32
CA GLU A 97 -12.29 11.75 -5.84
C GLU A 97 -11.58 10.53 -6.41
N VAL A 98 -10.33 10.71 -6.82
CA VAL A 98 -9.42 9.61 -7.13
C VAL A 98 -8.34 9.59 -6.05
N SER A 99 -8.23 8.46 -5.36
CA SER A 99 -7.30 8.28 -4.25
C SER A 99 -6.31 7.18 -4.61
N ASP A 100 -5.03 7.51 -4.61
CA ASP A 100 -3.96 6.52 -4.67
C ASP A 100 -3.63 6.10 -3.22
N LEU A 101 -3.66 4.80 -2.95
CA LEU A 101 -3.44 4.20 -1.63
C LEU A 101 -2.18 3.32 -1.67
N VAL A 102 -1.29 3.53 -0.69
CA VAL A 102 -0.16 2.64 -0.41
C VAL A 102 -0.33 2.09 1.00
N ILE A 103 -0.66 0.81 1.06
CA ILE A 103 -0.96 0.08 2.27
C ILE A 103 0.25 -0.78 2.64
N ILE A 104 0.82 -0.52 3.81
CA ILE A 104 1.99 -1.20 4.34
C ILE A 104 1.55 -2.37 5.22
N LEU A 105 1.97 -3.57 4.85
CA LEU A 105 1.68 -4.81 5.55
C LEU A 105 2.93 -5.22 6.32
N ASN A 106 2.96 -4.98 7.63
CA ASN A 106 4.13 -5.28 8.46
C ASN A 106 4.17 -6.72 8.99
N GLN A 107 3.12 -7.51 8.77
CA GLN A 107 3.02 -8.89 9.25
C GLN A 107 2.54 -9.82 8.14
N ARG A 108 3.06 -11.05 8.12
CA ARG A 108 2.61 -12.11 7.20
C ARG A 108 1.09 -12.35 7.29
N ARG A 109 0.54 -12.31 8.51
CA ARG A 109 -0.90 -12.44 8.77
C ARG A 109 -1.72 -11.35 8.06
N ALA A 110 -1.18 -10.13 7.96
CA ALA A 110 -1.84 -9.04 7.22
C ALA A 110 -1.89 -9.35 5.72
N ILE A 111 -0.82 -9.90 5.15
CA ILE A 111 -0.75 -10.32 3.75
C ILE A 111 -1.76 -11.43 3.46
N GLU A 112 -1.86 -12.41 4.35
CA GLU A 112 -2.87 -13.47 4.24
C GLU A 112 -4.29 -12.93 4.34
N ALA A 113 -4.57 -12.00 5.26
CA ALA A 113 -5.88 -11.37 5.37
C ALA A 113 -6.24 -10.57 4.10
N PHE A 114 -5.25 -9.89 3.51
CA PHE A 114 -5.42 -9.17 2.24
C PHE A 114 -5.68 -10.10 1.05
N THR A 115 -5.05 -11.27 1.02
CA THR A 115 -5.20 -12.23 -0.10
C THR A 115 -6.41 -13.14 0.01
N LYS A 116 -6.85 -13.48 1.23
CA LYS A 116 -8.04 -14.30 1.48
C LYS A 116 -9.35 -13.56 1.18
N GLY A 117 -9.29 -12.24 0.99
CA GLY A 117 -10.47 -11.39 0.82
C GLY A 117 -11.06 -11.04 2.18
N GLY A 118 -11.26 -9.74 2.43
CA GLY A 118 -11.71 -9.23 3.72
C GLY A 118 -12.50 -7.94 3.56
N ASN A 119 -13.30 -7.62 4.59
CA ASN A 119 -13.95 -6.33 4.69
C ASN A 119 -12.91 -5.30 5.15
N LEU A 120 -12.77 -4.26 4.34
CA LEU A 120 -11.92 -3.12 4.57
C LEU A 120 -12.84 -1.90 4.70
N THR A 121 -13.05 -1.44 5.92
CA THR A 121 -13.84 -0.24 6.16
C THR A 121 -12.92 0.96 5.96
N LEU A 122 -13.23 1.78 4.96
CA LEU A 122 -12.52 3.02 4.65
C LEU A 122 -13.34 4.21 5.15
N GLY A 123 -13.04 4.68 6.36
CA GLY A 123 -13.72 5.83 6.98
C GLY A 123 -13.09 7.16 6.55
N GLY A 124 -13.91 8.16 6.25
CA GLY A 124 -13.47 9.52 5.92
C GLY A 124 -12.41 9.60 4.80
N ASN A 125 -11.47 10.53 4.93
CA ASN A 125 -10.38 10.78 3.98
C ASN A 125 -9.23 9.73 4.11
N CYS A 126 -9.54 8.43 4.12
CA CYS A 126 -8.59 7.30 4.07
C CYS A 126 -8.15 6.66 5.41
N THR A 127 -9.03 6.54 6.41
CA THR A 127 -8.79 5.64 7.56
C THR A 127 -9.16 4.21 7.21
N VAL A 128 -8.26 3.25 7.39
CA VAL A 128 -8.49 1.84 7.06
C VAL A 128 -8.67 1.02 8.33
N ALA A 129 -9.83 0.38 8.48
CA ALA A 129 -10.05 -0.66 9.48
C ALA A 129 -10.18 -2.02 8.77
N VAL A 130 -9.34 -2.98 9.15
CA VAL A 130 -9.40 -4.35 8.65
C VAL A 130 -10.12 -5.20 9.69
N GLY A 131 -11.31 -5.71 9.34
CA GLY A 131 -12.17 -6.48 10.26
C GLY A 131 -12.39 -7.91 9.78
N PRO A 132 -12.36 -8.93 10.66
CA PRO A 132 -12.75 -10.29 10.30
C PRO A 132 -14.25 -10.35 9.93
N LEU A 133 -14.60 -11.13 8.90
CA LEU A 133 -15.99 -11.41 8.50
C LEU A 133 -16.50 -12.63 9.27
N GLY A 134 -17.56 -12.47 10.08
CA GLY A 134 -18.27 -13.65 10.61
C GLY A 134 -19.19 -13.41 11.81
N ARG A 135 -20.44 -13.85 11.68
CA ARG A 135 -21.53 -13.82 12.67
C ARG A 135 -21.13 -14.54 13.97
N ASN A 136 -21.36 -13.89 15.11
CA ASN A 136 -21.44 -14.41 16.49
C ASN A 136 -20.18 -14.69 17.32
N VAL A 137 -18.95 -14.44 16.85
CA VAL A 137 -17.77 -14.68 17.71
C VAL A 137 -16.81 -13.50 17.57
N GLU A 138 -16.63 -12.78 18.68
CA GLU A 138 -15.49 -11.90 18.94
C GLU A 138 -15.46 -10.50 18.28
N ALA A 139 -16.43 -9.65 18.66
CA ALA A 139 -16.18 -8.20 18.67
C ALA A 139 -14.95 -7.83 19.56
N ASP A 140 -14.51 -8.72 20.46
CA ASP A 140 -13.37 -8.51 21.36
C ASP A 140 -11.99 -8.86 20.76
N VAL A 141 -11.90 -9.71 19.73
CA VAL A 141 -10.59 -10.10 19.14
C VAL A 141 -10.16 -9.15 18.02
N ALA A 142 -11.11 -8.53 17.31
CA ALA A 142 -10.81 -7.47 16.33
C ALA A 142 -10.13 -6.24 16.99
N LEU A 143 -10.39 -5.99 18.28
CA LEU A 143 -9.74 -4.95 19.06
C LEU A 143 -8.34 -5.34 19.57
N ARG A 144 -8.04 -6.64 19.70
CA ARG A 144 -6.81 -7.10 20.37
C ARG A 144 -5.59 -7.16 19.47
N SER A 145 -5.76 -7.21 18.16
CA SER A 145 -4.61 -7.13 17.26
C SER A 145 -5.04 -6.62 15.88
N PRO A 146 -5.27 -5.31 15.71
CA PRO A 146 -5.14 -4.73 14.38
C PRO A 146 -3.74 -5.13 13.92
N ALA A 147 -3.63 -6.05 12.96
CA ALA A 147 -2.35 -6.25 12.29
C ALA A 147 -1.97 -4.84 11.82
N ALA A 148 -0.87 -4.30 12.33
CA ALA A 148 -0.58 -2.88 12.20
C ALA A 148 -0.34 -2.56 10.72
N VAL A 149 -1.41 -2.14 10.05
CA VAL A 149 -1.44 -1.76 8.64
C VAL A 149 -1.41 -0.24 8.62
N PHE A 150 -0.39 0.32 7.98
CA PHE A 150 -0.29 1.76 7.77
C PHE A 150 -0.74 2.05 6.35
N THR A 151 -1.69 2.97 6.18
CA THR A 151 -2.15 3.38 4.86
C THR A 151 -1.75 4.82 4.61
N TYR A 152 -1.03 5.04 3.52
CA TYR A 152 -0.73 6.36 3.01
C TYR A 152 -1.64 6.63 1.82
N CYS A 153 -2.25 7.81 1.82
CA CYS A 153 -3.27 8.17 0.84
C CYS A 153 -2.90 9.50 0.18
N ARG A 154 -3.08 9.56 -1.14
CA ARG A 154 -3.00 10.79 -1.91
C ARG A 154 -4.26 10.94 -2.73
N SER A 155 -5.17 11.74 -2.19
CA SER A 155 -6.46 12.05 -2.80
C SER A 155 -6.35 13.24 -3.74
N ARG A 156 -7.06 13.16 -4.87
CA ARG A 156 -7.19 14.24 -5.85
C ARG A 156 -8.65 14.29 -6.30
N GLY A 157 -9.31 15.43 -6.15
CA GLY A 157 -10.71 15.60 -6.55
C GLY A 157 -11.40 16.70 -5.78
N LEU A 158 -12.68 16.89 -6.08
CA LEU A 158 -13.56 17.77 -5.31
C LEU A 158 -14.53 16.87 -4.57
N PHE A 159 -14.30 16.76 -3.26
CA PHE A 159 -15.11 15.93 -2.38
C PHE A 159 -15.43 16.73 -1.11
N ALA A 160 -16.71 16.87 -0.81
CA ALA A 160 -17.17 17.55 0.40
C ALA A 160 -18.19 16.66 1.10
N GLY A 161 -17.96 16.39 2.39
CA GLY A 161 -18.90 15.64 3.20
C GLY A 161 -18.27 14.74 4.25
N ILE A 162 -19.16 14.05 4.96
CA ILE A 162 -18.84 12.99 5.91
C ILE A 162 -19.60 11.75 5.47
N SER A 163 -18.91 10.63 5.41
CA SER A 163 -19.51 9.35 5.07
C SER A 163 -18.88 8.17 5.74
N LEU A 164 -19.69 7.12 5.81
CA LEU A 164 -19.28 5.80 6.22
C LEU A 164 -19.39 4.88 5.01
N GLU A 165 -18.28 4.24 4.69
CA GLU A 165 -18.18 3.38 3.53
C GLU A 165 -17.60 2.02 3.91
N GLY A 166 -18.30 0.98 3.49
CA GLY A 166 -17.80 -0.38 3.52
C GLY A 166 -17.19 -0.72 2.17
N SER A 167 -15.96 -1.22 2.17
CA SER A 167 -15.33 -1.73 0.95
C SER A 167 -14.77 -3.12 1.19
N TYR A 168 -14.65 -3.91 0.14
CA TYR A 168 -14.10 -5.24 0.22
C TYR A 168 -12.99 -5.38 -0.81
N LEU A 169 -11.92 -6.03 -0.37
CA LEU A 169 -10.81 -6.38 -1.24
C LEU A 169 -11.12 -7.70 -1.94
N ILE A 170 -10.89 -7.71 -3.25
CA ILE A 170 -11.17 -8.86 -4.10
C ILE A 170 -9.89 -9.22 -4.84
N GLU A 171 -9.55 -10.50 -4.78
CA GLU A 171 -8.54 -11.04 -5.66
C GLU A 171 -9.03 -11.03 -7.11
N ARG A 172 -8.22 -10.47 -8.03
CA ARG A 172 -8.52 -10.52 -9.47
C ARG A 172 -7.97 -11.80 -10.11
N LYS A 173 -8.53 -12.95 -9.71
CA LYS A 173 -8.14 -14.30 -10.17
C LYS A 173 -7.99 -14.40 -11.68
N GLU A 174 -8.95 -13.86 -12.43
CA GLU A 174 -8.91 -13.87 -13.90
C GLU A 174 -7.71 -13.10 -14.47
N THR A 175 -7.35 -11.97 -13.85
CA THR A 175 -6.21 -11.15 -14.28
C THR A 175 -4.89 -11.84 -13.95
N ASN A 176 -4.80 -12.47 -12.77
CA ASN A 176 -3.65 -13.30 -12.38
C ASN A 176 -3.50 -14.50 -13.32
N ARG A 177 -4.58 -15.24 -13.59
CA ARG A 177 -4.57 -16.41 -14.48
C ARG A 177 -4.11 -16.05 -15.89
N LYS A 178 -4.62 -14.94 -16.45
CA LYS A 178 -4.21 -14.46 -17.77
C LYS A 178 -2.74 -14.06 -17.84
N PHE A 179 -2.20 -13.49 -16.76
CA PHE A 179 -0.81 -13.04 -16.72
C PHE A 179 0.16 -14.20 -16.51
N TYR A 180 -0.12 -15.08 -15.54
CA TYR A 180 0.74 -16.20 -15.19
C TYR A 180 0.50 -17.46 -16.03
N SER A 181 -0.49 -17.43 -16.92
CA SER A 181 -0.90 -18.56 -17.78
C SER A 181 -1.22 -19.85 -17.00
N GLN A 182 -1.60 -19.72 -15.73
CA GLN A 182 -1.92 -20.83 -14.83
C GLN A 182 -3.00 -20.41 -13.84
N ASP A 183 -3.82 -21.34 -13.38
CA ASP A 183 -4.82 -21.05 -12.35
C ASP A 183 -4.15 -21.00 -10.98
N ILE A 184 -3.81 -19.80 -10.54
CA ILE A 184 -3.07 -19.56 -9.30
C ILE A 184 -3.73 -18.48 -8.46
N ARG A 185 -3.78 -18.74 -7.15
CA ARG A 185 -4.31 -17.78 -6.17
C ARG A 185 -3.26 -16.76 -5.77
N ALA A 186 -3.71 -15.57 -5.36
CA ALA A 186 -2.88 -14.51 -4.82
C ALA A 186 -2.02 -14.99 -3.65
N SER A 187 -2.56 -15.85 -2.78
CA SER A 187 -1.79 -16.42 -1.67
C SER A 187 -0.58 -17.24 -2.14
N ALA A 188 -0.72 -18.01 -3.22
CA ALA A 188 0.36 -18.80 -3.81
C ALA A 188 1.41 -17.89 -4.48
N ILE A 189 0.95 -16.90 -5.26
CA ILE A 189 1.82 -15.87 -5.86
C ILE A 189 2.66 -15.17 -4.79
N LEU A 190 2.03 -14.73 -3.70
CA LEU A 190 2.70 -14.00 -2.62
C LEU A 190 3.57 -14.87 -1.71
N ASN A 191 3.40 -16.20 -1.75
CA ASN A 191 4.28 -17.16 -1.08
C ASN A 191 5.51 -17.53 -1.90
N GLY A 192 5.59 -17.09 -3.17
CA GLY A 192 6.73 -17.33 -4.04
C GLY A 192 6.59 -18.57 -4.93
N ASP A 193 5.38 -19.09 -5.12
CA ASP A 193 5.13 -20.23 -6.02
C ASP A 193 5.33 -19.87 -7.50
N VAL A 194 5.54 -18.59 -7.81
CA VAL A 194 5.86 -18.09 -9.15
C VAL A 194 7.00 -17.08 -9.06
N GLU A 195 7.89 -17.14 -10.05
CA GLU A 195 9.01 -16.21 -10.14
C GLU A 195 8.56 -14.77 -10.47
N PRO A 196 9.20 -13.76 -9.87
CA PRO A 196 9.05 -12.36 -10.24
C PRO A 196 9.17 -12.13 -11.76
N PRO A 197 8.10 -11.67 -12.44
CA PRO A 197 8.13 -11.46 -13.89
C PRO A 197 9.00 -10.26 -14.26
N SER A 198 9.79 -10.39 -15.33
CA SER A 198 10.66 -9.33 -15.86
C SER A 198 9.88 -8.07 -16.29
N GLU A 199 8.62 -8.24 -16.68
CA GLU A 199 7.71 -7.19 -17.10
C GLU A 199 7.38 -6.21 -15.97
N CYS A 200 7.64 -6.58 -14.72
CA CYS A 200 7.43 -5.75 -13.54
C CYS A 200 8.75 -5.14 -13.01
N TYR A 201 9.83 -5.16 -13.79
CA TYR A 201 11.15 -4.62 -13.41
C TYR A 201 11.08 -3.20 -12.81
N ASP A 202 10.30 -2.30 -13.42
CA ASP A 202 10.14 -0.92 -12.94
C ASP A 202 9.66 -0.86 -11.48
N LEU A 203 8.78 -1.78 -11.07
CA LEU A 203 8.27 -1.86 -9.71
C LEU A 203 9.38 -2.30 -8.74
N TYR A 204 10.08 -3.38 -9.07
CA TYR A 204 11.16 -3.91 -8.23
C TYR A 204 12.30 -2.91 -8.07
N HIS A 205 12.73 -2.28 -9.16
CA HIS A 205 13.78 -1.27 -9.15
C HIS A 205 13.49 -0.12 -8.18
N ILE A 206 12.23 0.31 -8.09
CA ILE A 206 11.81 1.37 -7.17
C ILE A 206 11.82 0.88 -5.71
N LEU A 207 11.33 -0.34 -5.46
CA LEU A 207 11.34 -0.95 -4.13
C LEU A 207 12.76 -1.15 -3.61
N ASP A 208 13.68 -1.55 -4.48
CA ASP A 208 15.09 -1.72 -4.18
C ASP A 208 15.75 -0.36 -3.91
N ALA A 209 15.49 0.64 -4.77
CA ALA A 209 15.97 2.01 -4.56
C ALA A 209 15.52 2.60 -3.20
N TYR A 210 14.29 2.32 -2.72
CA TYR A 210 13.89 2.72 -1.36
C TYR A 210 14.60 1.97 -0.27
N THR A 211 14.83 0.67 -0.45
CA THR A 211 15.53 -0.16 0.52
C THR A 211 16.98 0.32 0.66
N GLU A 212 17.63 0.68 -0.45
CA GLU A 212 18.97 1.26 -0.48
C GLU A 212 19.00 2.66 0.14
N ALA A 213 18.08 3.55 -0.24
CA ALA A 213 17.99 4.90 0.32
C ALA A 213 17.80 4.88 1.86
N TYR A 214 16.96 3.97 2.36
CA TYR A 214 16.84 3.73 3.80
C TYR A 214 18.16 3.26 4.43
N THR A 215 18.84 2.30 3.80
CA THR A 215 20.10 1.76 4.31
C THR A 215 21.17 2.84 4.37
N ALA A 216 21.26 3.71 3.37
CA ALA A 216 22.18 4.85 3.34
C ALA A 216 21.81 5.92 4.41
N GLU A 217 20.53 6.29 4.54
CA GLU A 217 20.06 7.21 5.59
C GLU A 217 20.32 6.66 7.00
N TRP A 218 20.09 5.36 7.23
CA TRP A 218 20.36 4.69 8.50
C TRP A 218 21.86 4.65 8.81
N THR A 219 22.68 4.28 7.82
CA THR A 219 24.15 4.22 7.93
C THR A 219 24.71 5.60 8.28
N SER A 220 24.32 6.64 7.55
CA SER A 220 24.80 8.01 7.78
C SER A 220 24.39 8.62 9.13
N LYS A 221 23.30 8.13 9.75
CA LYS A 221 22.87 8.58 11.09
C LYS A 221 23.57 7.81 12.22
N ASN A 222 23.84 6.52 12.03
CA ASN A 222 24.40 5.67 13.09
C ASN A 222 25.93 5.51 13.03
N LEU A 223 26.57 5.82 11.90
CA LEU A 223 28.04 5.79 11.73
C LEU A 223 28.69 7.17 11.78
N ARG A 224 27.97 8.24 12.13
CA ARG A 224 28.65 9.48 12.54
C ARG A 224 29.41 9.18 13.84
N PRO A 225 30.75 9.31 13.88
CA PRO A 225 31.44 9.37 15.15
C PRO A 225 30.82 10.52 15.93
N LYS A 226 30.52 10.33 17.22
CA LYS A 226 30.33 11.49 18.09
C LYS A 226 31.62 12.27 18.03
N VAL A 227 31.63 13.38 17.29
CA VAL A 227 32.68 14.39 17.41
C VAL A 227 32.57 14.87 18.84
N ASN A 228 33.47 14.39 19.69
CA ASN A 228 33.61 14.91 21.04
C ASN A 228 34.18 16.32 20.84
N ASP A 229 33.38 17.34 21.14
CA ASP A 229 33.86 18.72 21.22
C ASP A 229 34.81 18.83 22.42
N HIS A 230 36.04 18.33 22.27
CA HIS A 230 37.13 18.63 23.17
C HIS A 230 37.59 20.05 22.86
N ILE A 231 37.06 21.00 23.62
CA ILE A 231 37.56 22.37 23.75
C ILE A 231 39.06 22.29 24.06
N PRO A 232 39.96 22.92 23.29
CA PRO A 232 41.36 22.96 23.67
C PRO A 232 41.51 23.86 24.89
N CYS A 233 42.00 23.29 26.00
CA CYS A 233 42.48 24.06 27.14
C CYS A 233 43.60 25.00 26.68
N VAL A 234 43.31 26.30 26.64
CA VAL A 234 44.31 27.34 26.49
C VAL A 234 44.92 27.55 27.87
N TRP A 235 46.21 27.26 28.02
CA TRP A 235 46.99 27.60 29.20
C TRP A 235 47.31 29.09 29.18
N VAL A 236 46.89 29.82 30.22
CA VAL A 236 47.46 31.11 30.64
C VAL A 236 47.55 31.10 32.15
#